data_AF-A0AAJ3GNZ9-F1
#
_entry.id   AF-A0AAJ3GNZ9-F1
#
_cell.length_a   1.000
_cell.length_b   1.000
_cell.length_c   1.000
_cell.angle_alpha   90.00
_cell.angle_beta   90.00
_cell.angle_gamma   90.00
#
_symmetry.space_group_name_H-M   'P 1'
#
loop_
_entity.id
_entity.type
_entity.pdbx_description
1 polymer ?
#
loop_
_entity_poly.entity_id
_entity_poly.type
_entity_poly.pdbx_seq_one_letter_code
_entity_poly.pdbx_strand_id
1 'polypeptide(L)' 'MTIKIELKALELSVTPSHDTAHTFQSSQERYQAIEHAANVLKDHGLIDSAQWGKLVNDALTAYADDLG' A
#
# COMPACT_ATOMS: atom_id res chain seq x y z
N MET A 1 15.96 39.25 -16.24
CA MET A 1 16.43 38.64 -14.97
C MET A 1 16.14 37.16 -15.03
N THR A 2 17.18 36.34 -15.15
CA THR A 2 17.06 34.87 -15.29
C THR A 2 17.29 34.25 -13.92
N ILE A 3 16.25 33.69 -13.31
CA ILE A 3 16.40 32.97 -12.04
C ILE A 3 17.06 31.63 -12.36
N LYS A 4 18.38 31.55 -12.20
CA LYS A 4 19.12 30.30 -12.11
C LYS A 4 18.84 29.71 -10.73
N ILE A 5 17.89 28.79 -10.69
CA ILE A 5 17.65 27.97 -9.49
C ILE A 5 18.79 26.96 -9.44
N GLU A 6 19.74 27.19 -8.53
CA GLU A 6 20.85 26.29 -8.29
C GLU A 6 20.31 24.98 -7.72
N LEU A 7 20.23 23.96 -8.60
CA LEU A 7 19.86 22.57 -8.33
C LEU A 7 20.95 21.86 -7.49
N LYS A 8 21.32 22.44 -6.35
CA LYS A 8 22.30 21.89 -5.39
C LYS A 8 21.78 21.86 -3.95
N ALA A 9 20.60 22.45 -3.69
CA ALA A 9 19.99 22.51 -2.35
C ALA A 9 18.76 21.60 -2.19
N LEU A 10 18.29 20.94 -3.25
CA LEU A 10 17.23 19.94 -3.17
C LEU A 10 17.78 18.49 -3.15
N GLU A 11 19.03 18.33 -2.73
CA GLU A 11 19.67 17.04 -2.43
C GLU A 11 19.71 16.76 -0.91
N LEU A 12 19.08 17.61 -0.09
CA LEU A 12 18.82 17.38 1.33
C LEU A 12 17.33 17.62 1.56
N SER A 13 16.43 16.65 1.51
CA SER A 13 15.97 15.92 2.71
C SER A 13 14.82 14.98 2.32
N VAL A 14 14.79 14.50 1.08
CA VAL A 14 13.92 13.42 0.67
C VAL A 14 14.83 12.46 -0.05
N THR A 15 15.50 11.61 0.71
CA THR A 15 15.84 10.32 0.15
C THR A 15 14.50 9.69 -0.22
N PRO A 16 14.18 9.47 -1.52
CA PRO A 16 13.30 8.37 -1.81
C PRO A 16 14.10 7.14 -1.42
N SER A 17 14.07 6.77 -0.13
CA SER A 17 14.18 5.38 0.28
C SER A 17 12.90 4.69 -0.22
N HIS A 18 12.73 4.70 -1.54
CA HIS A 18 11.85 3.78 -2.21
C HIS A 18 12.64 2.48 -2.27
N ASP A 19 12.67 1.84 -1.12
CA ASP A 19 12.77 0.40 -0.96
C ASP A 19 11.53 -0.26 -1.62
N THR A 20 11.25 0.04 -2.89
CA THR A 20 10.22 -0.67 -3.67
C THR A 20 10.77 -1.92 -4.34
N ALA A 21 12.03 -2.25 -4.09
CA ALA A 21 12.58 -3.58 -4.31
C ALA A 21 12.52 -4.47 -3.05
N HIS A 22 11.71 -4.14 -2.03
CA HIS A 22 11.28 -5.10 -1.01
C HIS A 22 10.26 -6.08 -1.59
N THR A 23 10.79 -6.87 -2.51
CA THR A 23 10.48 -8.28 -2.72
C THR A 23 10.16 -8.91 -1.36
N PHE A 24 8.96 -9.47 -1.24
CA PHE A 24 8.36 -10.06 -0.03
C PHE A 24 7.79 -9.05 0.98
N GLN A 25 6.71 -8.34 0.60
CA GLN A 25 5.73 -7.93 1.60
C GLN A 25 5.27 -9.20 2.31
N SER A 26 5.46 -9.27 3.63
CA SER A 26 5.01 -10.43 4.42
C SER A 26 3.52 -10.62 4.19
N SER A 27 3.03 -11.85 4.24
CA SER A 27 1.62 -12.13 3.97
C SER A 27 0.67 -11.36 4.92
N GLN A 28 1.17 -11.03 6.12
CA GLN A 28 0.52 -10.11 7.04
C GLN A 28 0.41 -8.67 6.49
N GLU A 29 1.48 -8.11 5.93
CA GLU A 29 1.45 -6.76 5.34
C GLU A 29 0.53 -6.68 4.13
N ARG A 30 0.50 -7.75 3.32
CA ARG A 30 -0.43 -7.88 2.19
C ARG A 30 -1.88 -7.91 2.68
N TYR A 31 -2.16 -8.69 3.74
CA TYR A 31 -3.47 -8.71 4.38
C TYR A 31 -3.87 -7.32 4.88
N GLN A 32 -3.01 -6.62 5.61
CA GLN A 32 -3.29 -5.28 6.13
C GLN A 32 -3.54 -4.25 5.02
N ALA A 33 -2.79 -4.32 3.92
CA ALA A 33 -3.00 -3.45 2.77
C ALA A 33 -4.35 -3.70 2.09
N ILE A 34 -4.74 -4.96 1.91
CA ILE A 34 -6.03 -5.32 1.29
C ILE A 34 -7.20 -4.98 2.21
N GLU A 35 -7.08 -5.22 3.52
CA GLU A 35 -8.09 -4.83 4.50
C GLU A 35 -8.30 -3.30 4.49
N HIS A 36 -7.22 -2.54 4.49
CA HIS A 36 -7.28 -1.07 4.44
C HIS A 36 -7.94 -0.58 3.14
N ALA A 37 -7.51 -1.10 1.98
CA ALA A 37 -8.10 -0.74 0.70
C ALA A 37 -9.59 -1.10 0.63
N ALA A 38 -9.98 -2.28 1.11
CA ALA A 38 -11.37 -2.69 1.16
C ALA A 38 -12.19 -1.75 2.05
N ASN A 39 -11.68 -1.36 3.22
CA ASN A 39 -12.35 -0.41 4.11
C ASN A 39 -12.56 0.96 3.44
N VAL A 40 -11.54 1.50 2.76
CA VAL A 40 -11.68 2.76 2.00
C VAL A 40 -12.73 2.62 0.90
N LEU A 41 -12.69 1.53 0.11
CA LEU A 41 -13.67 1.29 -0.95
C LEU A 41 -15.09 1.20 -0.39
N LYS A 42 -15.28 0.57 0.76
CA LYS A 42 -16.58 0.44 1.43
C LYS A 42 -17.05 1.77 2.00
N ASP A 43 -16.17 2.54 2.63
CA ASP A 43 -16.47 3.87 3.21
C ASP A 43 -16.93 4.85 2.12
N HIS A 44 -16.28 4.79 0.96
CA HIS A 44 -16.67 5.57 -0.22
C HIS A 44 -17.90 5.01 -0.97
N GLY A 45 -18.49 3.90 -0.49
CA GLY A 45 -19.65 3.27 -1.14
C GLY A 45 -19.36 2.68 -2.52
N LEU A 46 -18.09 2.40 -2.84
CA LEU A 46 -17.64 1.83 -4.11
C LEU A 46 -17.83 0.31 -4.19
N ILE A 47 -17.89 -0.35 -3.03
CA ILE A 47 -18.14 -1.78 -2.91
C ILE A 47 -19.18 -2.06 -1.82
N ASP A 48 -19.99 -3.09 -2.04
CA ASP A 48 -20.94 -3.56 -1.04
C ASP A 48 -20.26 -4.39 0.05
N SER A 49 -20.92 -4.54 1.20
CA SER A 49 -20.42 -5.36 2.32
C SER A 49 -20.08 -6.81 1.93
N ALA A 50 -20.77 -7.39 0.93
CA ALA A 50 -20.47 -8.72 0.41
C ALA A 50 -19.15 -8.75 -0.38
N GLN A 51 -18.89 -7.74 -1.21
CA GLN A 51 -17.65 -7.62 -1.97
C GLN A 51 -16.46 -7.29 -1.05
N TRP A 52 -16.69 -6.44 -0.06
CA TRP A 52 -15.72 -6.18 1.02
C TRP A 52 -15.34 -7.46 1.74
N GLY A 53 -16.33 -8.24 2.18
CA GLY A 53 -16.09 -9.51 2.86
C GLY A 53 -15.32 -10.50 2.00
N LYS A 54 -15.59 -10.55 0.69
CA LYS A 54 -14.83 -11.40 -0.24
C LYS A 54 -13.36 -10.97 -0.36
N LEU A 55 -13.08 -9.67 -0.46
CA LEU A 55 -11.70 -9.14 -0.57
C LEU A 55 -10.88 -9.42 0.69
N VAL A 56 -11.46 -9.16 1.87
CA VAL A 56 -10.79 -9.42 3.15
C VAL A 56 -10.61 -10.93 3.38
N ASN A 57 -11.61 -11.75 3.05
CA ASN A 57 -11.51 -13.21 3.20
C ASN A 57 -10.47 -13.84 2.26
N ASP A 58 -10.38 -13.36 1.03
CA ASP A 58 -9.36 -13.82 0.06
C ASP A 58 -7.94 -13.49 0.55
N ALA A 59 -7.75 -12.27 1.05
CA ALA A 59 -6.50 -11.85 1.68
C ALA A 59 -6.17 -12.63 2.94
N LEU A 60 -7.17 -12.91 3.79
CA LEU A 60 -7.00 -13.71 5.01
C LEU A 60 -6.63 -15.15 4.68
N THR A 61 -7.26 -15.73 3.64
CA THR A 61 -6.98 -17.09 3.18
C THR A 61 -5.55 -17.18 2.66
N ALA A 62 -5.11 -16.21 1.86
CA ALA A 62 -3.73 -16.14 1.38
C ALA A 62 -2.71 -15.94 2.52
N TYR A 63 -3.07 -15.18 3.55
CA TYR A 63 -2.24 -15.05 4.75
C TYR A 63 -2.15 -16.34 5.55
N ALA A 64 -3.26 -17.03 5.76
CA ALA A 64 -3.30 -18.28 6.50
C ALA A 64 -2.56 -19.42 5.77
N ASP A 65 -2.63 -19.46 4.44
CA ASP A 65 -1.90 -20.43 3.60
C ASP A 65 -0.38 -20.27 3.72
N ASP A 66 0.12 -19.02 3.77
CA ASP A 66 1.54 -18.72 3.91
C ASP A 66 2.08 -19.02 5.32
N LEU A 67 1.22 -19.08 6.33
CA LEU A 67 1.59 -19.38 7.72
C LEU A 67 1.70 -20.88 8.07
N GLY A 68 1.21 -21.77 7.20
CA GLY A 68 1.44 -23.23 7.19
C GLY A 68 1.56 -23.93 8.54
#